data_AF-A0A7D9JP18-F1
#
_entry.id   AF-A0A7D9JP18-F1
#
_cell.length_a   1.000
_cell.length_b   1.000
_cell.length_c   1.000
_cell.angle_alpha   90.00
_cell.angle_beta   90.00
_cell.angle_gamma   90.00
#
_symmetry.space_group_name_H-M   'P 1'
#
loop_
_entity.id
_entity.type
_entity.pdbx_description
1 polymer ?
#
loop_
_entity_poly.entity_id
_entity_poly.type
_entity_poly.pdbx_seq_one_letter_code
_entity_poly.pdbx_strand_id
1 'polypeptide(L)'
;RPTKNGESGLKSPISPSPVFVPINGFKPPNNGNPSLNQTSLSSETSPKDEEHEDHCAVCQQSGEVLMCDTCILVYHLKCLTPPLASVPTGMWMCPKCQESIKNKEPMEWPGTLAVAHSYLKHRAEKDKEKQKLLNRNQELKLQELELQRKVNELSSAIVTQIQKKTEIVESTKQAQEKLQRLKKFIQAVHSS
;
A
#
# COMPACT_ATOMS: atom_id res chain seq x y z
N ARG A 1 -55.87 9.64 -10.94
CA ARG A 1 -55.75 8.26 -11.50
C ARG A 1 -56.37 8.30 -12.89
N PRO A 2 -55.81 7.69 -13.96
CA PRO A 2 -54.80 6.60 -14.03
C PRO A 2 -53.42 7.10 -14.56
N THR A 3 -52.25 6.69 -14.08
CA THR A 3 -51.56 5.38 -13.88
C THR A 3 -50.86 4.81 -15.11
N LYS A 4 -49.52 4.67 -15.01
CA LYS A 4 -48.68 3.45 -15.13
C LYS A 4 -47.21 3.92 -15.09
N ASN A 5 -46.43 3.73 -14.02
CA ASN A 5 -45.77 2.51 -13.49
C ASN A 5 -44.87 1.82 -14.53
N GLY A 6 -43.55 1.89 -14.35
CA GLY A 6 -42.67 0.76 -14.00
C GLY A 6 -41.74 0.48 -15.20
N GLU A 7 -40.47 0.11 -15.14
CA GLU A 7 -39.66 -0.55 -14.14
C GLU A 7 -38.16 -0.40 -14.53
N SER A 8 -37.32 -0.38 -13.49
CA SER A 8 -35.93 -0.87 -13.39
C SER A 8 -35.02 -1.04 -14.63
N GLY A 9 -33.82 -0.45 -14.54
CA GLY A 9 -32.66 -0.93 -15.29
C GLY A 9 -31.44 -0.02 -15.21
N LEU A 10 -30.90 0.24 -14.01
CA LEU A 10 -29.56 0.83 -13.86
C LEU A 10 -28.53 -0.11 -14.50
N LYS A 11 -28.04 0.23 -15.69
CA LYS A 11 -26.86 -0.40 -16.28
C LYS A 11 -25.62 0.28 -15.72
N SER A 12 -24.78 -0.51 -15.04
CA SER A 12 -23.47 -0.12 -14.53
C SER A 12 -22.57 0.44 -15.64
N PRO A 13 -21.80 1.51 -15.43
CA PRO A 13 -20.72 1.88 -16.34
C PRO A 13 -19.58 0.86 -16.19
N ILE A 14 -19.30 0.17 -17.29
CA ILE A 14 -18.15 -0.73 -17.44
C ILE A 14 -16.88 0.11 -17.27
N SER A 15 -16.00 -0.31 -16.36
CA SER A 15 -14.68 0.29 -16.18
C SER A 15 -13.82 0.06 -17.42
N PRO A 16 -13.09 1.07 -17.92
CA PRO A 16 -12.12 0.83 -18.99
C PRO A 16 -10.95 0.03 -18.41
N SER A 17 -10.74 -1.17 -18.94
CA SER A 17 -9.54 -1.97 -18.68
C SER A 17 -8.28 -1.19 -19.07
N PRO A 18 -7.14 -1.39 -18.37
CA PRO A 18 -5.94 -0.61 -18.59
C PRO A 18 -5.39 -0.92 -19.99
N VAL A 19 -5.33 0.12 -20.83
CA VAL A 19 -4.75 0.06 -22.16
C VAL A 19 -3.25 -0.17 -22.00
N PHE A 20 -2.79 -1.37 -22.32
CA PHE A 20 -1.38 -1.73 -22.35
C PHE A 20 -0.75 -1.04 -23.57
N VAL A 21 0.13 -0.07 -23.33
CA VAL A 21 0.90 0.56 -24.41
C VAL A 21 1.97 -0.44 -24.87
N PRO A 22 2.03 -0.87 -26.14
CA PRO A 22 3.06 -1.78 -26.60
C PRO A 22 4.37 -1.01 -26.77
N ILE A 23 5.37 -1.32 -25.93
CA ILE A 23 6.75 -0.93 -26.21
C ILE A 23 7.26 -1.88 -27.29
N ASN A 24 7.28 -1.41 -28.54
CA ASN A 24 8.03 -2.05 -29.61
C ASN A 24 9.51 -2.04 -29.21
N GLY A 25 10.11 -3.21 -28.96
CA GLY A 25 11.56 -3.26 -28.75
C GLY A 25 12.21 -4.54 -28.25
N PHE A 26 11.49 -5.58 -27.81
CA PHE A 26 12.15 -6.81 -27.33
C PHE A 26 11.55 -8.07 -27.96
N LYS A 27 12.30 -8.68 -28.87
CA LYS A 27 12.00 -9.99 -29.46
C LYS A 27 12.65 -11.08 -28.58
N PRO A 28 11.93 -12.13 -28.16
CA PRO A 28 12.51 -13.26 -27.43
C PRO A 28 13.24 -14.23 -28.38
N PRO A 29 14.32 -14.91 -27.97
CA PRO A 29 14.95 -15.92 -28.81
C PRO A 29 14.15 -17.22 -28.79
N ASN A 30 14.02 -17.80 -29.99
CA ASN A 30 13.33 -19.05 -30.27
C ASN A 30 14.28 -20.24 -30.00
N ASN A 31 13.75 -21.31 -29.40
CA ASN A 31 14.46 -22.56 -29.16
C ASN A 31 14.54 -23.39 -30.45
N GLY A 32 15.75 -23.69 -30.90
CA GLY A 32 16.01 -24.63 -31.99
C GLY A 32 17.50 -24.97 -32.12
N ASN A 33 17.87 -26.18 -31.70
CA ASN A 33 19.12 -26.88 -32.07
C ASN A 33 18.76 -27.86 -33.22
N PRO A 34 19.65 -28.39 -34.10
CA PRO A 34 21.12 -28.44 -33.98
C PRO A 34 21.93 -28.15 -35.28
N SER A 35 23.22 -27.80 -35.12
CA SER A 35 24.37 -28.44 -35.79
C SER A 35 25.61 -27.54 -35.74
N LEU A 36 26.51 -27.90 -34.84
CA LEU A 36 27.97 -27.85 -34.94
C LEU A 36 28.57 -26.85 -35.94
N ASN A 37 29.11 -25.76 -35.39
CA ASN A 37 30.47 -25.35 -35.72
C ASN A 37 31.16 -24.83 -34.47
N GLN A 38 32.26 -25.50 -34.15
CA GLN A 38 33.09 -25.30 -32.97
C GLN A 38 33.88 -24.01 -33.14
N THR A 39 33.63 -23.04 -32.27
CA THR A 39 34.58 -21.98 -31.97
C THR A 39 34.72 -21.92 -30.46
N SER A 40 35.90 -22.31 -30.01
CA SER A 40 36.38 -22.34 -28.64
C SER A 40 36.08 -21.06 -27.87
N LEU A 41 35.26 -21.16 -26.83
CA LEU A 41 35.30 -20.24 -25.70
C LEU A 41 35.16 -21.07 -24.43
N SER A 42 36.32 -21.48 -23.93
CA SER A 42 36.51 -22.30 -22.74
C SER A 42 35.76 -21.70 -21.56
N SER A 43 34.64 -22.33 -21.21
CA SER A 43 33.91 -22.09 -19.97
C SER A 43 34.60 -22.90 -18.87
N GLU A 44 35.77 -22.42 -18.46
CA GLU A 44 36.47 -22.89 -17.27
C GLU A 44 36.16 -21.88 -16.16
N THR A 45 34.99 -22.01 -15.53
CA THR A 45 34.90 -21.66 -14.11
C THR A 45 34.83 -22.96 -13.34
N SER A 46 35.96 -23.67 -13.39
CA SER A 46 36.38 -24.53 -12.30
C SER A 46 36.27 -23.71 -11.00
N PRO A 47 35.80 -24.27 -9.88
CA PRO A 47 36.10 -23.67 -8.58
C PRO A 47 37.61 -23.42 -8.60
N LYS A 48 38.04 -22.19 -8.33
CA LYS A 48 39.45 -22.01 -8.08
C LYS A 48 39.73 -22.83 -6.83
N ASP A 49 40.36 -23.99 -7.01
CA ASP A 49 41.15 -24.65 -5.99
C ASP A 49 42.28 -23.67 -5.66
N GLU A 50 41.97 -22.57 -4.97
CA GLU A 50 42.95 -21.79 -4.27
C GLU A 50 43.35 -22.67 -3.09
N GLU A 51 44.42 -23.43 -3.28
CA GLU A 51 45.00 -24.32 -2.28
C GLU A 51 45.08 -23.57 -0.94
N HIS A 52 44.47 -24.16 0.10
CA HIS A 52 44.53 -23.61 1.45
C HIS A 52 45.99 -23.59 1.94
N GLU A 53 46.33 -22.63 2.79
CA GLU A 53 47.68 -22.53 3.36
C GLU A 53 48.03 -23.78 4.19
N ASP A 54 49.27 -24.26 4.12
CA ASP A 54 49.72 -25.43 4.88
C ASP A 54 50.00 -25.14 6.38
N HIS A 55 49.94 -23.86 6.76
CA HIS A 55 50.36 -23.39 8.08
C HIS A 55 49.21 -22.67 8.77
N CYS A 56 49.00 -22.99 10.05
CA CYS A 56 47.96 -22.35 10.86
C CYS A 56 48.19 -20.83 10.93
N ALA A 57 47.17 -20.03 10.60
CA ALA A 57 47.22 -18.57 10.57
C ALA A 57 47.49 -17.89 11.94
N VAL A 58 47.55 -18.67 13.03
CA VAL A 58 47.85 -18.19 14.39
C VAL A 58 49.26 -18.57 14.82
N CYS A 59 49.63 -19.85 14.72
CA CYS A 59 50.91 -20.35 15.24
C CYS A 59 51.98 -20.59 14.16
N GLN A 60 51.62 -20.46 12.88
CA GLN A 60 52.50 -20.66 11.72
C GLN A 60 53.19 -22.04 11.67
N GLN A 61 52.56 -23.05 12.25
CA GLN A 61 53.02 -24.44 12.22
C GLN A 61 52.08 -25.28 11.36
N SER A 62 52.65 -26.27 10.67
CA SER A 62 51.91 -27.31 9.96
C SER A 62 51.43 -28.39 10.93
N GLY A 63 50.35 -29.08 10.58
CA GLY A 63 49.71 -30.06 11.46
C GLY A 63 48.26 -30.35 11.06
N GLU A 64 47.46 -30.82 12.02
CA GLU A 64 46.02 -31.05 11.82
C GLU A 64 45.24 -29.74 11.88
N VAL A 65 44.96 -29.16 10.72
CA VAL A 65 44.35 -27.84 10.59
C VAL A 65 42.92 -27.93 10.05
N LEU A 66 42.07 -26.99 10.46
CA LEU A 66 40.72 -26.76 9.97
C LEU A 66 40.74 -25.70 8.86
N MET A 67 40.17 -26.02 7.71
CA MET A 67 40.10 -25.15 6.54
C MET A 67 38.88 -24.23 6.60
N CYS A 68 39.06 -22.97 6.24
CA CYS A 68 37.95 -22.03 6.08
C CYS A 68 37.23 -22.26 4.75
N ASP A 69 35.89 -22.26 4.76
CA ASP A 69 35.10 -22.43 3.52
C ASP A 69 35.04 -21.16 2.66
N THR A 70 35.44 -20.02 3.22
CA THR A 70 35.32 -18.70 2.56
C THR A 70 36.65 -18.01 2.27
N CYS A 71 37.79 -18.65 2.59
CA CYS A 71 39.13 -18.17 2.24
C CYS A 71 40.17 -19.30 2.35
N ILE A 72 41.40 -19.02 1.92
CA ILE A 72 42.52 -19.99 1.91
C ILE A 72 43.13 -20.28 3.29
N LEU A 73 42.68 -19.62 4.36
CA LEU A 73 43.32 -19.74 5.67
C LEU A 73 42.93 -21.02 6.40
N VAL A 74 43.89 -21.57 7.14
CA VAL A 74 43.69 -22.75 8.00
C VAL A 74 44.02 -22.44 9.46
N TYR A 75 43.37 -23.17 10.38
CA TYR A 75 43.49 -22.94 11.82
C TYR A 75 43.50 -24.26 12.58
N HIS A 76 44.36 -24.42 13.57
CA HIS A 76 44.19 -25.50 14.55
C HIS A 76 42.96 -25.24 15.41
N LEU A 77 42.20 -26.29 15.76
CA LEU A 77 41.07 -26.19 16.68
C LEU A 77 41.46 -25.53 18.02
N LYS A 78 42.68 -25.81 18.50
CA LYS A 78 43.25 -25.25 19.74
C LYS A 78 43.70 -23.79 19.62
N CYS A 79 43.99 -23.33 18.41
CA CYS A 79 44.44 -21.96 18.15
C CYS A 79 43.28 -20.99 17.95
N LEU A 80 42.04 -21.48 17.91
CA LEU A 80 40.84 -20.66 17.89
C LEU A 80 40.53 -20.13 19.30
N THR A 81 39.87 -18.97 19.36
CA THR A 81 39.42 -18.35 20.61
C THR A 81 37.91 -18.17 20.56
N PRO A 82 37.11 -18.95 21.30
CA PRO A 82 37.52 -20.08 22.17
C PRO A 82 37.99 -21.32 21.38
N PRO A 83 38.83 -22.20 21.98
CA PRO A 83 39.25 -23.44 21.34
C PRO A 83 38.07 -24.35 21.01
N LEU A 84 38.06 -24.92 19.81
CA LEU A 84 37.05 -25.89 19.41
C LEU A 84 37.42 -27.30 19.91
N ALA A 85 36.43 -28.03 20.43
CA ALA A 85 36.64 -29.39 20.93
C ALA A 85 36.58 -30.45 19.82
N SER A 86 35.93 -30.15 18.69
CA SER A 86 35.78 -31.05 17.54
C SER A 86 35.59 -30.24 16.26
N VAL A 87 35.75 -30.90 15.11
CA VAL A 87 35.49 -30.31 13.79
C VAL A 87 34.00 -29.94 13.68
N PRO A 88 33.66 -28.69 13.34
CA PRO A 88 32.27 -28.26 13.17
C PRO A 88 31.53 -29.07 12.11
N THR A 89 30.22 -29.26 12.32
CA THR A 89 29.35 -29.85 11.29
C THR A 89 28.78 -28.75 10.40
N GLY A 90 28.94 -28.91 9.09
CA GLY A 90 28.52 -27.91 8.11
C GLY A 90 29.57 -26.83 7.86
N MET A 91 29.12 -25.70 7.30
CA MET A 91 30.01 -24.64 6.82
C MET A 91 30.70 -23.91 7.99
N TRP A 92 32.03 -23.84 7.98
CA TRP A 92 32.84 -23.14 8.95
C TRP A 92 33.56 -21.93 8.34
N MET A 93 33.38 -20.77 8.98
CA MET A 93 34.04 -19.52 8.62
C MET A 93 35.03 -19.14 9.71
N CYS A 94 36.27 -18.83 9.32
CA CYS A 94 37.31 -18.42 10.25
C CYS A 94 37.01 -17.06 10.90
N PRO A 95 37.62 -16.74 12.05
CA PRO A 95 37.38 -15.48 12.75
C PRO A 95 37.60 -14.23 11.88
N LYS A 96 38.59 -14.25 10.98
CA LYS A 96 38.85 -13.14 10.05
C LYS A 96 37.71 -12.92 9.06
N CYS A 97 37.13 -14.00 8.52
CA CYS A 97 35.97 -13.91 7.62
C CYS A 97 34.72 -13.45 8.37
N GLN A 98 34.50 -13.94 9.60
CA GLN A 98 33.39 -13.50 10.43
C GLN A 98 33.46 -12.01 10.76
N GLU A 99 34.65 -11.50 11.07
CA GLU A 99 34.86 -10.08 11.34
C GLU A 99 34.71 -9.22 10.08
N SER A 100 35.18 -9.72 8.93
CA SER A 100 34.99 -9.08 7.63
C SER A 100 33.52 -8.97 7.22
N ILE A 101 32.64 -9.86 7.72
CA ILE A 101 31.20 -9.77 7.49
C ILE A 101 30.56 -8.76 8.45
N LYS A 102 31.01 -8.72 9.72
CA LYS A 102 30.50 -7.80 10.75
C LYS A 102 30.88 -6.34 10.48
N ASN A 103 32.07 -6.11 9.92
CA ASN A 103 32.63 -4.76 9.72
C ASN A 103 32.33 -4.17 8.33
N LYS A 104 31.54 -4.86 7.49
CA LYS A 104 30.99 -4.23 6.29
C LYS A 104 29.85 -3.31 6.76
N GLU A 105 30.04 -2.00 6.62
CA GLU A 105 28.92 -1.05 6.56
C GLU A 105 27.81 -1.62 5.68
N PRO A 106 26.52 -1.29 5.90
CA PRO A 106 25.42 -1.80 5.09
C PRO A 106 25.81 -1.72 3.62
N MET A 107 26.15 -2.86 3.05
CA MET A 107 26.76 -2.92 1.73
C MET A 107 25.78 -2.20 0.81
N GLU A 108 26.19 -1.12 0.13
CA GLU A 108 25.40 -0.58 -0.96
C GLU A 108 25.42 -1.65 -2.05
N TRP A 109 24.43 -2.55 -1.98
CA TRP A 109 24.42 -3.81 -2.68
C TRP A 109 24.52 -3.56 -4.20
N PRO A 110 25.52 -4.10 -4.90
CA PRO A 110 25.78 -3.72 -6.29
C PRO A 110 24.63 -4.08 -7.25
N GLY A 111 24.38 -3.18 -8.20
CA GLY A 111 23.61 -3.43 -9.43
C GLY A 111 22.13 -3.77 -9.23
N THR A 112 21.79 -5.05 -9.31
CA THR A 112 20.41 -5.55 -9.37
C THR A 112 19.61 -5.29 -8.08
N LEU A 113 20.28 -5.32 -6.92
CA LEU A 113 19.63 -5.11 -5.63
C LEU A 113 19.23 -3.64 -5.41
N ALA A 114 19.97 -2.67 -5.97
CA ALA A 114 19.60 -1.25 -5.92
C ALA A 114 18.23 -1.00 -6.56
N VAL A 115 17.95 -1.63 -7.71
CA VAL A 115 16.65 -1.55 -8.39
C VAL A 115 15.52 -2.11 -7.52
N ALA A 116 15.76 -3.25 -6.87
CA ALA A 116 14.80 -3.84 -5.93
C ALA A 116 14.53 -2.90 -4.74
N HIS A 117 15.57 -2.30 -4.14
CA HIS A 117 15.42 -1.34 -3.04
C HIS A 117 14.68 -0.06 -3.47
N SER A 118 15.01 0.51 -4.63
CA SER A 118 14.29 1.65 -5.20
C SER A 118 12.81 1.32 -5.42
N TYR A 119 12.51 0.13 -5.96
CA TYR A 119 11.14 -0.35 -6.14
C TYR A 119 10.39 -0.52 -4.81
N LEU A 120 11.01 -1.14 -3.80
CA LEU A 120 10.40 -1.32 -2.48
C LEU A 120 10.13 0.04 -1.80
N LYS A 121 11.08 0.97 -1.88
CA LYS A 121 10.91 2.33 -1.36
C LYS A 121 9.76 3.06 -2.05
N HIS A 122 9.71 3.02 -3.39
CA HIS A 122 8.63 3.62 -4.16
C HIS A 122 7.28 2.98 -3.86
N ARG A 123 7.22 1.65 -3.73
CA ARG A 123 6.00 0.92 -3.34
C ARG A 123 5.52 1.34 -1.95
N ALA A 124 6.41 1.40 -0.97
CA ALA A 124 6.06 1.85 0.38
C ALA A 124 5.52 3.29 0.39
N GLU A 125 6.13 4.19 -0.40
CA GLU A 125 5.64 5.57 -0.50
C GLU A 125 4.27 5.62 -1.19
N LYS A 126 4.07 4.87 -2.27
CA LYS A 126 2.77 4.76 -2.95
C LYS A 126 1.69 4.17 -2.04
N ASP A 127 2.03 3.20 -1.21
CA ASP A 127 1.10 2.59 -0.24
C ASP A 127 0.73 3.59 0.87
N LYS A 128 1.67 4.42 1.34
CA LYS A 128 1.36 5.53 2.26
C LYS A 128 0.43 6.56 1.63
N GLU A 129 0.70 7.00 0.40
CA GLU A 129 -0.16 7.94 -0.32
C GLU A 129 -1.56 7.36 -0.55
N LYS A 130 -1.65 6.08 -0.93
CA LYS A 130 -2.93 5.36 -1.02
C LYS A 130 -3.66 5.36 0.31
N GLN A 131 -2.98 5.11 1.43
CA GLN A 131 -3.59 5.14 2.75
C GLN A 131 -4.09 6.55 3.12
N LYS A 132 -3.33 7.60 2.82
CA LYS A 132 -3.76 8.99 3.02
C LYS A 132 -5.04 9.28 2.23
N LEU A 133 -5.09 8.88 0.96
CA LEU A 133 -6.26 9.05 0.11
C LEU A 133 -7.47 8.28 0.64
N LEU A 134 -7.28 7.05 1.12
CA LEU A 134 -8.36 6.26 1.70
C LEU A 134 -8.93 6.92 2.96
N ASN A 135 -8.06 7.39 3.85
CA ASN A 135 -8.47 8.11 5.06
C ASN A 135 -9.22 9.40 4.69
N ARG A 136 -8.72 10.16 3.69
CA ARG A 136 -9.40 11.37 3.21
C ARG A 136 -10.76 11.07 2.57
N ASN A 137 -10.86 9.97 1.82
CA ASN A 137 -12.13 9.53 1.23
C ASN A 137 -13.16 9.17 2.32
N GLN A 138 -12.74 8.45 3.37
CA GLN A 138 -13.60 8.15 4.52
C GLN A 138 -14.06 9.42 5.24
N GLU A 139 -13.15 10.36 5.50
CA GLU A 139 -13.46 11.65 6.10
C GLU A 139 -14.50 12.43 5.28
N LEU A 140 -14.29 12.53 3.96
CA LEU A 140 -15.25 13.20 3.07
C LEU A 140 -16.62 12.53 3.08
N LYS A 141 -16.67 11.20 3.14
CA LYS A 141 -17.92 10.46 3.23
C LYS A 141 -18.67 10.73 4.54
N LEU A 142 -17.95 10.88 5.66
CA LEU A 142 -18.54 11.28 6.93
C LEU A 142 -19.07 12.72 6.87
N GLN A 143 -18.32 13.64 6.25
CA GLN A 143 -18.75 15.02 6.05
C GLN A 143 -20.00 15.10 5.16
N GLU A 144 -20.08 14.29 4.10
CA GLU A 144 -21.27 14.20 3.24
C GLU A 144 -22.50 13.75 4.04
N LEU A 145 -22.38 12.70 4.84
CA LEU A 145 -23.46 12.23 5.70
C LEU A 145 -23.89 13.28 6.75
N GLU A 146 -22.93 13.99 7.32
CA GLU A 146 -23.18 15.09 8.26
C GLU A 146 -23.96 16.22 7.60
N LEU A 147 -23.51 16.67 6.43
CA LEU A 147 -24.18 17.71 5.66
C LEU A 147 -25.59 17.27 5.25
N GLN A 148 -25.75 16.02 4.81
CA GLN A 148 -27.05 15.48 4.47
C GLN A 148 -28.00 15.48 5.68
N ARG A 149 -27.50 15.13 6.87
CA ARG A 149 -28.28 15.20 8.12
C ARG A 149 -28.73 16.63 8.41
N LYS A 150 -27.81 17.60 8.33
CA LYS A 150 -28.12 19.02 8.54
C LYS A 150 -29.12 19.56 7.52
N VAL A 151 -29.00 19.18 6.26
CA VAL A 151 -29.98 19.53 5.21
C VAL A 151 -31.36 18.98 5.58
N ASN A 152 -31.44 17.72 6.00
CA ASN A 152 -32.72 17.12 6.41
C ASN A 152 -33.32 17.81 7.64
N GLU A 153 -32.49 18.13 8.63
CA GLU A 153 -32.93 18.83 9.85
C GLU A 153 -33.46 20.23 9.54
N LEU A 154 -32.71 21.01 8.76
CA LEU A 154 -33.14 22.34 8.33
C LEU A 154 -34.39 22.28 7.46
N SER A 155 -34.48 21.30 6.55
CA SER A 155 -35.67 21.08 5.73
C SER A 155 -36.91 20.83 6.59
N SER A 156 -36.80 19.93 7.58
CA SER A 156 -37.87 19.65 8.54
C SER A 156 -38.28 20.89 9.35
N ALA A 157 -37.29 21.65 9.83
CA ALA A 157 -37.54 22.87 10.58
C ALA A 157 -38.29 23.91 9.74
N ILE A 158 -37.86 24.12 8.49
CA ILE A 158 -38.53 25.03 7.55
C ILE A 158 -39.98 24.60 7.32
N VAL A 159 -40.23 23.32 7.05
CA VAL A 159 -41.59 22.79 6.86
C VAL A 159 -42.45 23.06 8.09
N THR A 160 -41.91 22.81 9.29
CA THR A 160 -42.61 23.05 10.56
C THR A 160 -42.93 24.54 10.75
N GLN A 161 -42.00 25.43 10.44
CA GLN A 161 -42.23 26.88 10.54
C GLN A 161 -43.27 27.37 9.53
N ILE A 162 -43.26 26.83 8.31
CA ILE A 162 -44.29 27.11 7.31
C ILE A 162 -45.66 26.68 7.82
N GLN A 163 -45.79 25.47 8.38
CA GLN A 163 -47.04 24.97 8.95
C GLN A 163 -47.57 25.88 10.07
N LYS A 164 -46.72 26.22 11.05
CA LYS A 164 -47.09 27.15 12.14
C LYS A 164 -47.52 28.51 11.61
N LYS A 165 -46.81 29.06 10.61
CA LYS A 165 -47.18 30.31 9.97
C LYS A 165 -48.55 30.20 9.31
N THR A 166 -48.83 29.10 8.60
CA THR A 166 -50.15 28.89 7.97
C THR A 166 -51.28 28.81 9.00
N GLU A 167 -51.06 28.14 10.13
CA GLU A 167 -52.04 28.07 11.23
C GLU A 167 -52.34 29.44 11.85
N ILE A 168 -51.30 30.25 12.10
CA ILE A 168 -51.46 31.61 12.63
C ILE A 168 -52.23 32.49 11.65
N VAL A 169 -51.90 32.42 10.36
CA VAL A 169 -52.59 33.19 9.31
C VAL A 169 -54.07 32.82 9.26
N GLU A 170 -54.40 31.54 9.31
CA GLU A 170 -55.79 31.06 9.31
C GLU A 170 -56.53 31.48 10.59
N SER A 171 -55.93 31.32 11.77
CA SER A 171 -56.50 31.78 13.04
C SER A 171 -56.76 33.29 13.05
N THR A 172 -55.81 34.07 12.52
CA THR A 172 -55.94 35.53 12.39
C THR A 172 -57.10 35.91 11.47
N LYS A 173 -57.23 35.24 10.32
CA LYS A 173 -58.32 35.45 9.38
C LYS A 173 -59.67 35.16 10.04
N GLN A 174 -59.79 34.05 10.76
CA GLN A 174 -61.02 33.70 11.49
C GLN A 174 -61.37 34.74 12.58
N ALA A 175 -60.38 35.25 13.32
CA ALA A 175 -60.59 36.32 14.29
C ALA A 175 -61.04 37.62 13.61
N GLN A 176 -60.46 37.98 12.47
CA GLN A 176 -60.86 39.14 11.67
C GLN A 176 -62.30 39.02 11.16
N GLU A 177 -62.70 37.85 10.67
CA GLU A 177 -64.08 37.60 10.23
C GLU A 177 -65.09 37.76 11.38
N LYS A 178 -64.76 37.24 12.57
CA LYS A 178 -65.59 37.43 13.78
C LYS A 178 -65.70 38.91 14.16
N LEU A 179 -64.58 39.63 14.12
CA LEU A 179 -64.57 41.07 14.40
C LEU A 179 -65.40 41.86 13.38
N GLN A 180 -65.32 41.50 12.09
CA GLN A 180 -66.14 42.12 11.04
C GLN A 180 -67.64 41.85 11.25
N ARG A 181 -68.03 40.63 11.65
CA ARG A 181 -69.43 40.31 11.99
C ARG A 181 -69.91 41.16 13.15
N LEU A 182 -69.11 41.28 14.21
CA LEU A 182 -69.46 42.10 15.37
C LEU A 182 -69.58 43.59 15.00
N LYS A 183 -68.65 44.13 14.20
CA LYS A 183 -68.72 45.52 13.71
C LYS A 183 -69.99 45.78 12.91
N LYS A 184 -70.35 44.88 11.99
CA LYS A 184 -71.60 44.97 11.22
C LYS A 184 -72.84 44.94 12.12
N PHE A 185 -72.84 44.08 13.13
CA PHE A 185 -73.93 44.01 14.11
C PHE A 185 -74.08 45.33 14.88
N ILE A 186 -72.97 45.85 15.42
CA ILE A 186 -72.96 47.14 16.14
C ILE A 186 -73.48 48.26 15.22
N GLN A 187 -73.03 48.32 13.96
CA GLN A 187 -73.47 49.33 13.00
C GLN A 187 -74.98 49.25 12.71
N ALA A 188 -75.54 48.04 12.58
CA ALA A 188 -76.97 47.85 12.37
C ALA A 188 -77.80 48.35 13.56
N VAL A 189 -77.37 48.05 14.80
CA VAL A 189 -78.05 48.52 16.03
C VAL A 189 -78.06 50.05 16.14
N HIS A 190 -76.96 50.72 15.80
CA HIS A 190 -76.88 52.18 15.87
C HIS A 190 -77.65 52.91 14.75
N SER A 191 -78.02 52.18 13.68
CA SER A 191 -78.75 52.74 12.54
C SER A 191 -80.28 52.51 12.63
N SER A 192 -80.75 51.87 13.71
CA SER A 192 -82.16 51.54 14.00
C SER A 192 -82.72 52.49 15.05
#